data_AF-A0AAV3QR43-F1
#
_entry.id   AF-A0AAV3QR43-F1
#
_cell.length_a   1.000
_cell.length_b   1.000
_cell.length_c   1.000
_cell.angle_alpha   90.00
_cell.angle_beta   90.00
_cell.angle_gamma   90.00
#
_symmetry.space_group_name_H-M   'P 1'
#
loop_
_entity.id
_entity.type
_entity.pdbx_description
1 polymer ?
#
loop_
_entity_poly.entity_id
_entity_poly.type
_entity_poly.pdbx_seq_one_letter_code
_entity_poly.pdbx_strand_id
1 'polypeptide(L)'
;MIDYLQRGKLPDDVRKKIDIRRRAPRFVYFNDTSFRRSFGEVRLRCLSSTKAVEAMNEAHSGVCGAHQSGAKLHFQIKRMGYYWPTMVKDCMEYA
;
A
#
# COMPACT_ATOMS: atom_id res chain seq x y z
N MET A 1 -8.51 -10.07 2.04
CA MET A 1 -7.42 -9.65 2.96
C MET A 1 -8.00 -8.88 4.14
N ILE A 2 -8.67 -7.74 3.92
CA ILE A 2 -9.30 -6.96 5.01
C ILE A 2 -10.31 -7.81 5.79
N ASP A 3 -11.20 -8.54 5.11
CA ASP A 3 -12.17 -9.43 5.79
C ASP A 3 -11.51 -10.50 6.68
N TYR A 4 -10.33 -10.97 6.28
CA TYR A 4 -9.57 -11.92 7.08
C TYR A 4 -8.95 -11.26 8.31
N LEU A 5 -8.35 -10.09 8.13
CA LEU A 5 -7.72 -9.34 9.24
C LEU A 5 -8.74 -8.78 10.23
N GLN A 6 -9.94 -8.41 9.77
CA GLN A 6 -11.00 -7.83 10.60
C GLN A 6 -11.92 -8.90 11.20
N ARG A 7 -12.30 -9.92 10.43
CA ARG A 7 -13.38 -10.86 10.78
C ARG A 7 -12.94 -12.33 10.76
N GLY A 8 -11.68 -12.63 10.46
CA GLY A 8 -11.19 -13.99 10.30
C GLY A 8 -11.74 -14.73 9.08
N LYS A 9 -12.48 -14.06 8.19
CA LYS A 9 -13.15 -14.69 7.04
C LYS A 9 -12.18 -14.91 5.89
N LEU A 10 -12.18 -16.13 5.35
CA LEU A 10 -11.37 -16.52 4.19
C LEU A 10 -12.30 -16.84 2.99
N PRO A 11 -11.88 -16.55 1.75
CA PRO A 11 -12.62 -16.92 0.55
C PRO A 11 -12.58 -18.43 0.33
N ASP A 12 -13.56 -19.06 -0.32
CA ASP A 12 -13.59 -20.52 -0.49
C ASP A 12 -12.47 -21.09 -1.35
N ASP A 13 -12.00 -20.29 -2.32
CA ASP A 13 -10.88 -20.63 -3.19
C ASP A 13 -9.61 -20.94 -2.37
N VAL A 14 -9.16 -22.20 -2.47
CA VAL A 14 -8.02 -22.74 -1.71
C VAL A 14 -6.73 -21.94 -1.96
N ARG A 15 -6.48 -21.53 -3.22
CA ARG A 15 -5.28 -20.76 -3.57
C ARG A 15 -5.29 -19.39 -2.90
N LYS A 16 -6.45 -18.71 -2.91
CA LYS A 16 -6.64 -17.43 -2.21
C LYS A 16 -6.55 -17.59 -0.70
N LYS A 17 -7.09 -18.67 -0.11
CA LYS A 17 -6.93 -18.97 1.33
C LYS A 17 -5.45 -19.01 1.73
N ILE A 18 -4.66 -19.78 0.98
CA ILE A 18 -3.22 -19.97 1.24
C ILE A 18 -2.47 -18.65 1.08
N ASP A 19 -2.72 -17.88 0.01
CA ASP A 19 -2.06 -16.59 -0.21
C ASP A 19 -2.37 -15.59 0.92
N ILE A 20 -3.64 -15.48 1.32
CA ILE A 20 -4.05 -14.58 2.40
C ILE A 20 -3.35 -14.96 3.71
N ARG A 21 -3.37 -16.24 4.10
CA ARG A 21 -2.70 -16.71 5.33
C ARG A 21 -1.19 -16.41 5.31
N ARG A 22 -0.52 -16.65 4.17
CA ARG A 22 0.91 -16.37 4.00
C ARG A 22 1.25 -14.87 4.08
N ARG A 23 0.33 -14.00 3.67
CA ARG A 23 0.56 -12.54 3.63
C ARG A 23 0.12 -11.84 4.90
N ALA A 24 -0.91 -12.33 5.57
CA ALA A 24 -1.55 -11.68 6.71
C ALA A 24 -0.61 -11.26 7.86
N PRO A 25 0.44 -12.03 8.25
CA PRO A 25 1.35 -11.61 9.33
C PRO A 25 2.07 -10.27 9.06
N ARG A 26 2.15 -9.85 7.80
CA ARG A 26 2.71 -8.56 7.39
C ARG A 26 1.74 -7.39 7.54
N PHE A 27 0.50 -7.63 7.97
CA PHE A 27 -0.53 -6.62 8.07
C PHE A 27 -1.15 -6.59 9.47
N VAL A 28 -1.66 -5.42 9.84
CA VAL A 28 -2.45 -5.20 11.05
C VAL A 28 -3.67 -4.39 10.65
N TYR A 29 -4.84 -4.71 11.21
CA TYR A 29 -6.05 -3.92 11.06
C TYR A 29 -6.35 -3.21 12.37
N PHE A 30 -6.50 -1.89 12.32
CA PHE A 30 -6.75 -1.05 13.49
C PHE A 30 -7.56 0.19 13.07
N ASN A 31 -8.60 0.52 13.83
CA ASN A 31 -9.45 1.69 13.61
C ASN A 31 -9.89 1.86 12.14
N ASP A 32 -10.55 0.82 11.62
CA ASP A 32 -11.03 0.70 10.23
C ASP A 32 -9.97 0.84 9.13
N THR A 33 -8.69 0.81 9.49
CA THR A 33 -7.57 0.99 8.58
C THR A 33 -6.63 -0.20 8.64
N SER A 34 -6.19 -0.69 7.47
CA SER A 34 -5.12 -1.70 7.41
C SER A 34 -3.75 -1.04 7.27
N PHE A 35 -2.76 -1.62 7.93
CA PHE A 35 -1.38 -1.17 7.92
C PHE A 35 -0.48 -2.33 7.52
N ARG A 36 0.50 -2.07 6.65
CA ARG A 36 1.59 -3.00 6.35
C ARG A 36 2.74 -2.76 7.34
N ARG A 37 3.23 -3.83 7.95
CA ARG A 37 4.47 -3.84 8.74
C ARG A 37 5.66 -3.66 7.80
N SER A 38 6.44 -2.61 8.02
CA SER A 38 7.75 -2.40 7.39
C SER A 38 8.88 -2.83 8.33
N PHE A 39 10.09 -2.96 7.79
CA PHE A 39 11.30 -3.04 8.61
C PHE A 39 11.48 -1.74 9.39
N GLY A 40 11.94 -1.83 10.65
CA GLY A 40 12.14 -0.68 11.54
C GLY A 40 10.86 -0.13 12.18
N GLU A 41 9.88 -0.98 12.49
CA GLU A 41 8.62 -0.66 13.20
C GLU A 41 7.67 0.33 12.49
N VAL A 42 8.04 0.86 11.32
CA VAL A 42 7.18 1.75 10.55
C VAL A 42 5.93 1.01 10.07
N ARG A 43 4.76 1.52 10.43
CA ARG A 43 3.45 1.05 9.94
C ARG A 43 3.03 1.90 8.75
N LEU A 44 2.95 1.29 7.57
CA LEU A 44 2.50 1.96 6.35
C LEU A 44 1.00 1.78 6.20
N ARG A 45 0.23 2.87 6.18
CA ARG A 45 -1.20 2.87 5.94
C ARG A 45 -1.49 2.35 4.53
N CYS A 46 -2.33 1.32 4.44
CA CYS A 46 -2.79 0.79 3.17
C CYS A 46 -3.82 1.73 2.55
N LEU A 47 -3.61 2.09 1.27
CA LEU A 47 -4.53 2.92 0.50
C LEU A 47 -5.40 2.08 -0.43
N SER A 48 -6.61 2.56 -0.69
CA SER A 48 -7.43 2.09 -1.82
C SER A 48 -6.84 2.60 -3.14
N SER A 49 -7.30 2.05 -4.26
CA SER A 49 -6.87 2.52 -5.60
C SER A 49 -7.11 4.02 -5.79
N THR A 50 -8.27 4.53 -5.41
CA THR A 50 -8.59 5.96 -5.50
C THR A 50 -7.63 6.81 -4.68
N LYS A 51 -7.39 6.46 -3.41
CA LYS A 51 -6.47 7.20 -2.54
C LYS A 51 -5.02 7.07 -2.98
N ALA A 52 -4.64 5.96 -3.61
CA ALA A 52 -3.30 5.79 -4.18
C ALA A 52 -3.06 6.77 -5.32
N VAL A 53 -4.04 6.97 -6.21
CA VAL A 53 -3.96 7.98 -7.28
C VAL A 53 -3.85 9.38 -6.71
N GLU A 54 -4.68 9.72 -5.71
CA GLU A 54 -4.60 11.01 -5.01
C GLU A 54 -3.21 11.25 -4.39
N ALA A 55 -2.66 10.24 -3.69
CA ALA A 55 -1.33 10.34 -3.09
C ALA A 55 -0.21 10.47 -4.14
N MET A 56 -0.33 9.80 -5.29
CA MET A 56 0.62 9.97 -6.41
C MET A 56 0.52 11.37 -7.01
N ASN A 57 -0.69 11.88 -7.25
CA ASN A 57 -0.91 13.23 -7.76
C ASN A 57 -0.32 14.29 -6.81
N GLU A 58 -0.59 14.17 -5.50
CA GLU A 58 -0.07 15.10 -4.49
C GLU A 58 1.46 15.09 -4.44
N ALA A 59 2.06 13.89 -4.38
CA ALA A 59 3.51 13.75 -4.31
C ALA A 59 4.21 14.23 -5.60
N HIS A 60 3.59 14.01 -6.76
CA HIS A 60 4.08 14.42 -8.06
C HIS A 60 3.78 15.90 -8.38
N SER A 61 2.82 16.58 -7.76
CA SER A 61 2.50 17.99 -8.08
C SER A 61 3.35 19.02 -7.31
N GLY A 62 4.37 18.58 -6.57
CA GLY A 62 5.28 19.47 -5.84
C GLY A 62 6.21 20.30 -6.73
N VAL A 63 7.04 21.13 -6.10
CA VAL A 63 7.97 22.09 -6.76
C VAL A 63 8.89 21.47 -7.83
N CYS A 64 9.10 20.15 -7.81
CA CYS A 64 9.92 19.45 -8.81
C CYS A 64 9.16 18.32 -9.53
N GLY A 65 7.83 18.38 -9.55
CA GLY A 65 6.94 17.32 -10.01
C GLY A 65 7.28 16.69 -11.34
N ALA A 66 7.32 17.52 -12.38
CA ALA A 66 7.62 17.13 -13.76
C ALA A 66 9.04 16.53 -13.97
N HIS A 67 9.90 16.55 -12.96
CA HIS A 67 11.25 15.99 -13.01
C HIS A 67 11.45 14.81 -12.03
N GLN A 68 10.40 14.38 -11.32
CA GLN A 68 10.51 13.27 -10.39
C GLN A 68 10.43 11.93 -11.12
N SER A 69 11.49 11.12 -11.05
CA SER A 69 11.41 9.73 -11.49
C SER A 69 10.44 8.92 -10.64
N GLY A 70 9.87 7.86 -11.22
CA GLY A 70 8.94 6.98 -10.50
C GLY A 70 9.56 6.32 -9.26
N ALA A 71 10.87 6.07 -9.26
CA ALA A 71 11.60 5.59 -8.09
C ALA A 71 11.58 6.60 -6.93
N LYS A 72 11.75 7.90 -7.26
CA LYS A 72 11.70 8.99 -6.28
C LYS A 72 10.28 9.20 -5.75
N LEU A 73 9.29 9.14 -6.63
CA LEU A 73 7.86 9.20 -6.28
C LEU A 73 7.48 8.08 -5.29
N HIS A 74 7.86 6.84 -5.61
CA HIS A 74 7.68 5.69 -4.72
C HIS A 74 8.32 5.91 -3.34
N PHE A 75 9.56 6.40 -3.29
CA PHE A 75 10.25 6.67 -2.04
C PHE A 75 9.54 7.74 -1.19
N GLN A 76 9.09 8.81 -1.84
CA GLN A 76 8.36 9.90 -1.18
C GLN A 76 7.04 9.40 -0.58
N ILE A 77 6.24 8.66 -1.34
CA ILE A 77 4.96 8.10 -0.88
C ILE A 77 5.17 7.12 0.28
N LYS A 78 6.21 6.28 0.20
CA LYS A 78 6.57 5.38 1.31
C LYS A 78 6.95 6.18 2.56
N ARG A 79 7.67 7.30 2.41
CA ARG A 79 8.04 8.20 3.51
C ARG A 79 6.85 8.95 4.10
N MET A 80 5.81 9.23 3.30
CA MET A 80 4.51 9.73 3.78
C MET A 80 3.73 8.67 4.59
N GLY A 81 4.25 7.44 4.66
CA GLY A 81 3.64 6.36 5.44
C GLY A 81 2.58 5.60 4.67
N TYR A 82 2.58 5.62 3.34
CA TYR A 82 1.57 4.96 2.52
C TYR A 82 2.06 3.68 1.84
N TYR A 83 1.13 2.79 1.54
CA TYR A 83 1.40 1.53 0.87
C TYR A 83 0.20 1.03 0.05
N TRP A 84 0.47 0.39 -1.09
CA TRP A 84 -0.46 -0.52 -1.77
C TRP A 84 0.34 -1.56 -2.59
N PRO A 85 -0.25 -2.70 -2.99
CA PRO A 85 0.51 -3.82 -3.56
C PRO A 85 1.29 -3.50 -4.83
N THR A 86 0.77 -2.63 -5.69
CA THR A 86 1.35 -2.27 -6.98
C THR A 86 2.12 -0.96 -6.96
N MET A 87 2.34 -0.34 -5.78
CA MET A 87 2.89 1.01 -5.66
C MET A 87 4.17 1.28 -6.44
N VAL A 88 5.08 0.29 -6.50
CA VAL A 88 6.34 0.45 -7.25
C VAL A 88 6.04 0.57 -8.74
N LYS A 89 5.21 -0.33 -9.28
CA LYS A 89 4.83 -0.32 -10.69
C LYS A 89 4.07 0.96 -11.02
N ASP A 90 3.06 1.28 -10.22
CA ASP A 90 2.20 2.45 -10.47
C ASP A 90 3.00 3.75 -10.44
N CYS A 91 3.95 3.92 -9.49
CA CYS A 91 4.81 5.10 -9.47
C CYS A 91 5.76 5.17 -10.68
N MET A 92 6.23 4.03 -11.19
CA MET A 92 7.09 3.98 -12.38
C MET A 92 6.35 4.28 -13.67
N GLU A 93 5.08 3.90 -13.77
CA GLU A 93 4.22 4.18 -14.94
C GLU A 93 3.60 5.59 -14.89
N TYR A 94 3.53 6.20 -13.71
CA TYR A 94 2.95 7.53 -13.51
C TYR A 94 3.92 8.68 -13.88
N ALA A 95 5.22 8.47 -13.67
CA ALA A 95 6.26 9.49 -13.84
C ALA A 95 6.74 9.66 -15.29
#